data_AF-A0A2V7H7H8-F1
#
_entry.id   AF-A0A2V7H7H8-F1
#
_cell.length_a   1.000
_cell.length_b   1.000
_cell.length_c   1.000
_cell.angle_alpha   90.00
_cell.angle_beta   90.00
_cell.angle_gamma   90.00
#
_symmetry.space_group_name_H-M   'P 1'
#
loop_
_entity.id
_entity.type
_entity.pdbx_description
1 polymer ?
#
loop_
_entity_poly.entity_id
_entity_poly.type
_entity_poly.pdbx_seq_one_letter_code
_entity_poly.pdbx_strand_id
1 'polypeptide(L)' 'MAKIERYGAAGVYDPPGYSQGIRVTGAQTILFTAGQVPYDANGGVKHRGDFTAQARAVFAAIQALVEAGGGTLERTP' A
#
# COMPACT_ATOMS: atom_id res chain seq x y z
N MET A 1 24.51 6.78 5.69
CA MET A 1 24.14 5.67 4.79
C MET A 1 22.62 5.57 4.72
N ALA A 2 22.05 5.11 3.61
CA ALA A 2 20.61 4.90 3.52
C ALA A 2 20.19 3.75 4.45
N LYS A 3 19.04 3.89 5.11
CA LYS A 3 18.38 2.83 5.90
C LYS A 3 17.19 2.32 5.11
N ILE A 4 17.05 1.00 5.02
CA ILE A 4 16.01 0.31 4.23
C ILE A 4 15.17 -0.52 5.19
N GLU A 5 13.86 -0.28 5.22
CA GLU A 5 12.93 -0.95 6.13
C GLU A 5 11.72 -1.48 5.38
N ARG A 6 11.38 -2.75 5.60
CA ARG A 6 10.13 -3.35 5.12
C ARG A 6 8.98 -2.89 6.03
N TYR A 7 7.83 -2.60 5.44
CA TYR A 7 6.63 -2.28 6.20
C TYR A 7 5.36 -2.74 5.45
N GLY A 8 4.26 -2.78 6.19
CA GLY A 8 2.91 -3.00 5.67
C GLY A 8 1.93 -2.00 6.30
N ALA A 9 0.65 -2.13 6.00
CA ALA A 9 -0.41 -1.28 6.54
C ALA A 9 -1.58 -2.10 7.06
N ALA A 10 -2.26 -1.58 8.08
CA ALA A 10 -3.45 -2.21 8.62
C ALA A 10 -4.53 -2.36 7.52
N GLY A 11 -5.14 -3.54 7.42
CA GLY A 11 -6.16 -3.82 6.41
C GLY A 11 -5.63 -4.06 5.00
N VAL A 12 -4.31 -4.02 4.78
CA VAL A 12 -3.66 -4.46 3.53
C VAL A 12 -3.13 -5.86 3.72
N TYR A 13 -3.48 -6.78 2.81
CA TYR A 13 -3.03 -8.17 2.84
C TYR A 13 -1.50 -8.27 2.80
N ASP A 14 -0.88 -9.11 3.63
CA ASP A 14 0.57 -9.33 3.65
C ASP A 14 0.94 -10.57 2.81
N PRO A 15 1.58 -10.41 1.64
CA PRO A 15 1.88 -11.50 0.73
C PRO A 15 3.20 -12.19 1.10
N PRO A 16 3.32 -13.51 0.97
CA PRO A 16 4.53 -14.24 1.36
C PRO A 16 5.75 -13.96 0.45
N GLY A 17 5.53 -13.47 -0.77
CA GLY A 17 6.57 -13.36 -1.81
C GLY A 17 7.20 -11.98 -2.00
N TYR A 18 6.67 -10.92 -1.37
CA TYR A 18 7.18 -9.56 -1.52
C TYR A 18 6.81 -8.69 -0.31
N SER A 19 7.29 -7.44 -0.28
CA SER A 19 6.90 -6.47 0.76
C SER A 19 5.90 -5.48 0.20
N GLN A 20 4.83 -5.19 0.93
CA GLN A 20 3.88 -4.17 0.50
C GLN A 20 4.50 -2.78 0.41
N GLY A 21 5.43 -2.47 1.32
CA GLY A 21 6.20 -1.23 1.30
C GLY A 21 7.66 -1.42 1.67
N ILE A 22 8.53 -0.65 1.02
CA ILE A 22 9.91 -0.41 1.44
C ILE A 22 10.08 1.09 1.71
N ARG A 23 10.48 1.42 2.94
CA ARG A 23 10.84 2.78 3.33
C ARG A 23 12.35 2.93 3.28
N VAL A 24 12.84 3.85 2.45
CA VAL A 24 14.25 4.20 2.35
C VAL A 24 14.46 5.59 2.93
N THR A 25 15.22 5.71 4.02
CA THR A 25 15.52 7.00 4.67
C THR A 25 17.01 7.34 4.56
N GLY A 26 17.34 8.62 4.48
CA GLY A 26 18.70 9.15 4.39
C GLY A 26 18.67 10.67 4.29
N ALA A 27 19.21 11.25 3.22
CA ALA A 27 19.02 12.67 2.91
C ALA A 27 17.56 13.00 2.57
N GLN A 28 16.81 12.03 2.06
CA GLN A 28 15.37 12.11 1.80
C GLN A 28 14.70 10.78 2.18
N THR A 29 13.39 10.82 2.39
CA THR A 29 12.56 9.63 2.61
C THR A 29 11.82 9.30 1.32
N ILE A 30 12.01 8.09 0.81
CA ILE A 30 11.28 7.56 -0.35
C ILE A 30 10.53 6.30 0.09
N LEU A 31 9.26 6.24 -0.28
CA LEU A 31 8.42 5.06 -0.11
C LEU A 31 8.28 4.35 -1.45
N PHE A 32 8.67 3.08 -1.51
CA PHE A 32 8.37 2.20 -2.63
C PHE A 32 7.20 1.31 -2.22
N THR A 33 6.06 1.46 -2.88
CA THR A 33 4.88 0.61 -2.66
C THR A 33 4.78 -0.44 -3.75
N ALA A 34 4.45 -1.68 -3.39
CA ALA A 34 4.08 -2.68 -4.37
C ALA A 34 2.76 -2.32 -5.08
N GLY A 35 2.52 -2.93 -6.25
CA GLY A 35 1.25 -2.79 -6.94
C GLY A 35 0.09 -3.25 -6.07
N GLN A 36 -0.93 -2.39 -5.91
CA GLN A 36 -2.11 -2.70 -5.12
C GLN A 36 -3.23 -3.27 -5.99
N VAL A 37 -3.87 -4.32 -5.49
CA VAL A 37 -5.03 -5.00 -6.09
C VAL A 37 -6.12 -5.16 -5.03
N PRO A 38 -7.39 -5.41 -5.39
CA PRO A 38 -8.49 -5.47 -4.42
C PRO A 38 -8.47 -6.81 -3.67
N TYR A 39 -7.47 -7.03 -2.82
CA TYR A 39 -7.39 -8.22 -1.98
C TYR A 39 -8.41 -8.18 -0.83
N ASP A 40 -8.96 -9.34 -0.50
CA ASP A 40 -9.53 -9.58 0.83
C ASP A 40 -8.43 -9.97 1.85
N ALA A 41 -8.82 -10.19 3.11
CA ALA A 41 -7.88 -10.51 4.18
C ALA A 41 -7.09 -11.82 3.97
N ASN A 42 -7.54 -12.69 3.07
CA ASN A 42 -6.94 -13.98 2.78
C ASN A 42 -6.19 -13.97 1.42
N GLY A 43 -6.02 -12.81 0.79
CA GLY A 43 -5.41 -12.70 -0.54
C GLY A 43 -6.34 -13.10 -1.69
N GLY A 44 -7.64 -13.28 -1.42
CA GLY A 44 -8.67 -13.52 -2.42
C GLY A 44 -9.18 -12.23 -3.07
N VAL A 45 -10.15 -12.36 -3.98
CA VAL A 45 -10.72 -11.22 -4.71
C VAL A 45 -11.84 -10.56 -3.89
N LYS A 46 -11.66 -9.27 -3.57
CA LYS A 46 -12.69 -8.40 -3.00
C LYS A 46 -13.58 -7.80 -4.09
N HIS A 47 -14.84 -7.53 -3.76
CA HIS A 47 -15.80 -6.83 -4.64
C HIS A 47 -15.98 -7.49 -6.03
N ARG A 48 -16.23 -8.80 -6.08
CA ARG A 48 -16.42 -9.53 -7.35
C ARG A 48 -17.55 -8.91 -8.18
N GLY A 49 -17.26 -8.58 -9.42
CA GLY A 49 -18.23 -7.99 -10.36
C GLY A 49 -18.42 -6.48 -10.26
N ASP A 50 -17.77 -5.80 -9.29
CA ASP A 50 -17.87 -4.35 -9.11
C ASP A 50 -16.51 -3.69 -9.29
N PHE A 51 -16.24 -3.23 -10.51
CA PHE A 51 -14.97 -2.57 -10.86
C PHE A 51 -14.75 -1.28 -10.05
N THR A 52 -15.82 -0.50 -9.80
CA THR A 52 -15.68 0.78 -9.08
C THR A 52 -15.32 0.53 -7.62
N ALA A 53 -15.91 -0.47 -6.97
CA ALA A 53 -15.52 -0.86 -5.62
C ALA A 53 -14.11 -1.47 -5.56
N GLN A 54 -13.70 -2.21 -6.60
CA GLN A 54 -12.31 -2.69 -6.72
C GLN A 54 -11.32 -1.53 -6.82
N ALA A 55 -11.58 -0.54 -7.68
CA ALA A 55 -10.73 0.64 -7.80
C ALA A 55 -10.64 1.42 -6.48
N ARG A 56 -11.77 1.62 -5.78
CA ARG A 56 -11.78 2.24 -4.46
C ARG A 56 -10.94 1.45 -3.44
N ALA A 57 -11.01 0.12 -3.45
CA ALA A 57 -10.21 -0.71 -2.56
C ALA A 57 -8.70 -0.59 -2.86
N VAL A 58 -8.32 -0.52 -4.14
CA VAL A 58 -6.93 -0.30 -4.56
C VAL A 58 -6.40 1.04 -4.04
N PHE A 59 -7.12 2.13 -4.28
CA PHE A 59 -6.70 3.46 -3.81
C PHE A 59 -6.67 3.55 -2.28
N ALA A 60 -7.61 2.91 -1.58
CA ALA A 60 -7.59 2.83 -0.12
C ALA A 60 -6.35 2.08 0.41
N ALA A 61 -5.92 1.01 -0.27
CA ALA A 61 -4.70 0.30 0.11
C ALA A 61 -3.44 1.16 -0.13
N ILE A 62 -3.38 1.89 -1.25
CA ILE A 62 -2.29 2.85 -1.52
C ILE A 62 -2.25 3.92 -0.43
N GLN A 63 -3.41 4.49 -0.08
CA GLN A 63 -3.50 5.48 1.00
C GLN A 63 -2.98 4.92 2.32
N ALA A 64 -3.45 3.73 2.72
CA ALA A 64 -3.03 3.09 3.96
C ALA A 64 -1.51 2.83 4.02
N LEU A 65 -0.90 2.43 2.90
CA LEU A 65 0.56 2.24 2.81
C LEU A 65 1.31 3.57 2.91
N VAL A 66 0.87 4.60 2.21
CA VAL A 66 1.48 5.94 2.31
C VAL A 66 1.43 6.46 3.74
N GLU A 67 0.27 6.34 4.40
CA GLU A 67 0.08 6.74 5.80
C GLU A 67 0.95 5.92 6.77
N ALA A 68 1.00 4.60 6.60
CA ALA A 68 1.87 3.72 7.40
C ALA A 68 3.37 4.02 7.19
N GLY A 69 3.74 4.48 5.99
CA GLY A 69 5.09 4.96 5.66
C GLY A 69 5.42 6.34 6.23
N GLY A 70 4.44 7.06 6.80
CA GLY A 70 4.58 8.39 7.39
C GLY A 70 4.26 9.55 6.43
N GLY A 71 3.67 9.27 5.27
CA GLY A 71 3.23 10.28 4.31
C GLY A 71 1.73 10.57 4.41
N THR A 72 1.25 11.44 3.52
CA THR A 72 -0.18 11.67 3.26
C THR A 72 -0.40 11.74 1.75
N LEU A 73 -1.60 11.39 1.28
CA LEU A 73 -1.97 11.64 -0.10
C LEU A 73 -2.38 13.10 -0.27
N GLU A 74 -1.74 13.79 -1.21
CA GLU A 74 -2.22 15.09 -1.65
C GLU A 74 -3.53 14.90 -2.42
N ARG A 75 -4.60 15.52 -1.94
CA ARG A 75 -5.84 15.62 -2.71
C ARG A 75 -5.78 16.90 -3.52
N THR A 76 -5.52 16.78 -4.82
CA THR A 76 -5.72 17.91 -5.74
C THR A 76 -7.22 18.22 -5.78
N PRO A 77 -7.65 19.49 -5.62
CA PRO A 77 -9.06 19.88 -5.65
C PRO A 77 -9.73 19.63 -7.00
#